data_AF-A0A528XH81-F1
#
_entry.id   AF-A0A528XH81-F1
#
_cell.length_a   1.000
_cell.length_b   1.000
_cell.length_c   1.000
_cell.angle_alpha   90.00
_cell.angle_beta   90.00
_cell.angle_gamma   90.00
#
_symmetry.space_group_name_H-M   'P 1'
#
loop_
_entity.id
_entity.type
_entity.pdbx_description
1 polymer ?
#
loop_
_entity_poly.entity_id
_entity_poly.type
_entity_poly.pdbx_seq_one_letter_code
_entity_poly.pdbx_strand_id
1 'polypeptide(L)'
;MGWETMAKDIRARLQALVSKLYQVREEFYQVAFGQSADQVLGPPASDQQLQAFERSLGYALPPSYREMLLLHDGWVALEDEADLLSLAQRNEEEIRDRVKSFKKMMREGEDPYNPDNLLVVGGADTTFVVYLDIDTRRADGEMDVVEYTYEEGELARHKDMAAYLKSNYDEVRQWIKDEKGADAGADPKE
;
A
#
# COMPACT_ATOMS: atom_id res chain seq x y z
N MET A 1 -12.14 24.26 11.29
CA MET A 1 -11.69 23.05 12.00
C MET A 1 -10.19 22.93 11.76
N GLY A 2 -9.39 22.70 12.80
CA GLY A 2 -7.93 22.74 12.71
C GLY A 2 -7.35 21.46 12.10
N TRP A 3 -6.20 21.60 11.44
CA TRP A 3 -5.38 20.50 10.92
C TRP A 3 -5.16 19.37 11.95
N GLU A 4 -4.93 19.71 13.23
CA GLU A 4 -4.73 18.74 14.31
C GLU A 4 -5.94 17.85 14.58
N THR A 5 -7.16 18.34 14.34
CA THR A 5 -8.38 17.54 14.48
C THR A 5 -8.50 16.56 13.32
N MET A 6 -8.24 17.02 12.10
CA MET A 6 -8.29 16.15 10.91
C MET A 6 -7.23 15.04 10.97
N ALA A 7 -6.00 15.36 11.38
CA ALA A 7 -4.93 14.36 11.52
C ALA A 7 -5.30 13.28 12.56
N LYS A 8 -5.89 13.66 13.69
CA LYS A 8 -6.38 12.71 14.70
C LYS A 8 -7.49 11.80 14.15
N ASP A 9 -8.43 12.35 13.39
CA ASP A 9 -9.50 11.57 12.78
C ASP A 9 -8.97 10.58 11.72
N ILE A 10 -8.04 11.02 10.88
CA ILE A 10 -7.34 10.19 9.88
C ILE A 10 -6.60 9.05 10.59
N ARG A 11 -5.81 9.39 11.61
CA ARG A 11 -5.03 8.40 12.37
C ARG A 11 -5.90 7.35 13.03
N ALA A 12 -6.98 7.75 13.70
CA ALA A 12 -7.90 6.80 14.35
C ALA A 12 -8.53 5.85 13.33
N ARG A 13 -8.91 6.38 12.16
CA ARG A 13 -9.46 5.59 11.06
C ARG A 13 -8.42 4.62 10.48
N LEU A 14 -7.19 5.08 10.24
CA LEU A 14 -6.11 4.24 9.73
C LEU A 14 -5.73 3.14 10.72
N GLN A 15 -5.58 3.46 12.00
CA GLN A 15 -5.27 2.48 13.04
C GLN A 15 -6.32 1.35 13.08
N ALA A 16 -7.61 1.71 12.99
CA ALA A 16 -8.68 0.72 12.93
C ALA A 16 -8.66 -0.12 11.64
N LEU A 17 -8.35 0.49 10.49
CA LEU A 17 -8.24 -0.22 9.21
C LEU A 17 -7.04 -1.16 9.17
N VAL A 18 -5.85 -0.70 9.57
CA VAL A 18 -4.63 -1.52 9.67
C VAL A 18 -4.88 -2.73 10.57
N SER A 19 -5.47 -2.52 11.75
CA SER A 19 -5.78 -3.61 12.68
C SER A 19 -6.74 -4.64 12.06
N LYS A 20 -7.77 -4.17 11.34
CA LYS A 20 -8.75 -5.05 10.68
C LYS A 20 -8.15 -5.79 9.48
N LEU A 21 -7.34 -5.10 8.67
CA LEU A 21 -6.67 -5.68 7.52
C LEU A 21 -5.66 -6.74 7.95
N TYR A 22 -4.89 -6.46 8.99
CA TYR A 22 -3.96 -7.43 9.57
C TYR A 22 -4.70 -8.71 10.01
N GLN A 23 -5.78 -8.55 10.77
CA GLN A 23 -6.57 -9.68 11.28
C GLN A 23 -7.26 -10.48 10.18
N VAL A 24 -7.86 -9.82 9.18
CA VAL A 24 -8.54 -10.53 8.10
C VAL A 24 -7.54 -11.31 7.24
N ARG A 25 -6.32 -10.80 7.06
CA ARG A 25 -5.28 -11.53 6.33
C ARG A 25 -4.79 -12.75 7.10
N GLU A 26 -4.63 -12.66 8.42
CA GLU A 26 -4.39 -13.87 9.22
C GLU A 26 -5.50 -14.90 9.05
N GLU A 27 -6.77 -14.46 9.08
CA GLU A 27 -7.90 -15.37 8.88
C GLU A 27 -7.85 -16.01 7.49
N PHE A 28 -7.54 -15.25 6.44
CA PHE A 28 -7.43 -15.78 5.09
C PHE A 28 -6.34 -16.85 4.98
N TYR A 29 -5.12 -16.59 5.45
CA TYR A 29 -4.04 -17.58 5.36
C TYR A 29 -4.35 -18.84 6.18
N GLN A 30 -5.04 -18.70 7.32
CA GLN A 30 -5.49 -19.85 8.11
C GLN A 30 -6.54 -20.67 7.37
N VAL A 31 -7.48 -20.02 6.68
CA VAL A 31 -8.55 -20.69 5.92
C VAL A 31 -8.01 -21.35 4.65
N ALA A 32 -7.22 -20.64 3.85
CA ALA A 32 -6.75 -21.10 2.55
C ALA A 32 -5.56 -22.07 2.65
N PHE A 33 -4.68 -21.90 3.63
CA PHE A 33 -3.40 -22.61 3.71
C PHE A 33 -3.13 -23.30 5.06
N GLY A 34 -3.97 -23.08 6.08
CA GLY A 34 -3.76 -23.65 7.41
C GLY A 34 -2.53 -23.11 8.16
N GLN A 35 -2.03 -21.93 7.77
CA GLN A 35 -0.85 -21.30 8.36
C GLN A 35 -1.07 -19.81 8.63
N SER A 36 -0.19 -19.20 9.40
CA SER A 36 -0.20 -17.75 9.63
C SER A 36 0.31 -17.01 8.41
N ALA A 37 -0.15 -15.77 8.22
CA ALA A 37 0.44 -14.90 7.21
C ALA A 37 1.85 -14.49 7.63
N ASP A 38 2.78 -14.41 6.68
CA ASP A 38 4.15 -13.93 6.92
C ASP A 38 4.24 -12.40 7.07
N GLN A 39 3.10 -11.73 7.25
CA GLN A 39 2.99 -10.28 7.30
C GLN A 39 3.63 -9.70 8.56
N VAL A 40 4.39 -8.61 8.41
CA VAL A 40 5.02 -7.92 9.54
C VAL A 40 4.85 -6.42 9.40
N LEU A 41 4.26 -5.80 10.43
CA LEU A 41 4.15 -4.34 10.52
C LEU A 41 5.47 -3.73 11.01
N GLY A 42 5.96 -2.72 10.29
CA GLY A 42 7.14 -1.96 10.70
C GLY A 42 6.91 -1.14 11.97
N PRO A 43 8.00 -0.75 12.69
CA PRO A 43 7.89 0.19 13.79
C PRO A 43 7.43 1.57 13.29
N PRO A 44 6.80 2.41 14.13
CA PRO A 44 6.43 3.78 13.77
C PRO A 44 7.63 4.60 13.26
N ALA A 45 7.45 5.38 12.18
CA ALA A 45 8.40 6.40 11.79
C ALA A 45 8.37 7.56 12.79
N SER A 46 9.54 8.16 13.05
CA SER A 46 9.61 9.43 13.79
C SER A 46 9.25 10.62 12.90
N ASP A 47 8.74 11.69 13.51
CA ASP A 47 8.51 12.96 12.82
C ASP A 47 9.78 13.50 12.14
N GLN A 48 10.97 13.24 12.72
CA GLN A 48 12.24 13.66 12.15
C GLN A 48 12.57 12.91 10.86
N GLN A 49 12.32 11.59 10.81
CA GLN A 49 12.50 10.80 9.59
C GLN A 49 11.56 11.26 8.49
N LEU A 50 10.29 11.51 8.83
CA LEU A 50 9.31 12.01 7.88
C LEU A 50 9.66 13.39 7.35
N GLN A 51 10.06 14.33 8.22
CA GLN A 51 10.48 15.65 7.78
C GLN A 51 11.73 15.60 6.90
N ALA A 52 12.69 14.71 7.20
CA ALA A 52 13.87 14.53 6.36
C ALA A 52 13.49 13.98 4.98
N PHE A 53 12.53 13.06 4.94
CA PHE A 53 12.02 12.49 3.70
C PHE A 53 11.20 13.49 2.88
N GLU A 54 10.30 14.25 3.50
CA GLU A 54 9.56 15.34 2.84
C GLU A 54 10.50 16.40 2.25
N ARG A 55 11.61 16.71 2.96
CA ARG A 55 12.65 17.61 2.45
C ARG A 55 13.40 17.04 1.25
N SER A 56 13.67 15.74 1.21
CA SER A 56 14.35 15.12 0.06
C SER A 56 13.43 15.02 -1.17
N LEU A 57 12.12 14.88 -0.95
CA LEU A 57 11.10 14.92 -2.01
C LEU A 57 10.82 16.34 -2.51
N GLY A 58 11.04 17.36 -1.67
CA GLY A 58 10.72 18.75 -1.98
C GLY A 58 9.24 19.10 -1.78
N TYR A 59 8.45 18.22 -1.15
CA TYR A 59 7.04 18.43 -0.85
C TYR A 59 6.59 17.62 0.38
N ALA A 60 5.48 18.03 0.98
CA ALA A 60 4.85 17.30 2.09
C ALA A 60 4.12 16.05 1.57
N LEU A 61 4.20 14.95 2.33
CA LEU A 61 3.50 13.72 2.00
C LEU A 61 1.97 13.90 2.13
N PRO A 62 1.18 13.10 1.40
CA PRO A 62 -0.26 13.00 1.64
C PRO A 62 -0.58 12.72 3.10
N PRO A 63 -1.55 13.42 3.73
CA PRO A 63 -1.86 13.24 5.14
C PRO A 63 -2.11 11.78 5.55
N SER A 64 -2.90 11.04 4.78
CA SER A 64 -3.20 9.62 5.04
C SER A 64 -1.96 8.73 4.97
N TYR A 65 -1.08 8.96 4.00
CA TYR A 65 0.16 8.20 3.87
C TYR A 65 1.17 8.56 4.97
N ARG A 66 1.26 9.85 5.33
CA ARG A 66 2.09 10.31 6.45
C ARG A 66 1.67 9.69 7.77
N GLU A 67 0.37 9.67 8.07
CA GLU A 67 -0.16 9.03 9.28
C GLU A 67 0.03 7.51 9.26
N MET A 68 -0.01 6.87 8.09
CA MET A 68 0.32 5.45 7.98
C MET A 68 1.77 5.19 8.41
N LEU A 69 2.74 5.96 7.90
CA LEU A 69 4.15 5.82 8.30
C LEU A 69 4.37 6.15 9.80
N LEU A 70 3.63 7.11 10.37
CA LEU A 70 3.65 7.41 11.81
C LEU A 70 3.05 6.28 12.67
N LEU A 71 2.22 5.41 12.11
CA LEU A 71 1.71 4.22 12.79
C LEU A 71 2.66 3.04 12.58
N HIS A 72 3.03 2.78 11.34
CA HIS A 72 3.88 1.66 10.90
C HIS A 72 4.70 2.08 9.69
N ASP A 73 6.02 2.20 9.87
CA ASP A 73 6.98 2.49 8.79
C ASP A 73 7.25 1.23 7.97
N GLY A 74 6.35 0.96 7.03
CA GLY A 74 6.37 -0.21 6.17
C GLY A 74 5.52 -1.37 6.68
N TRP A 75 5.23 -2.28 5.77
CA TRP A 75 4.45 -3.49 6.02
C TRP A 75 4.92 -4.59 5.06
N VAL A 76 5.57 -5.60 5.61
CA VAL A 76 6.07 -6.77 4.86
C VAL A 76 4.91 -7.65 4.44
N ALA A 77 4.98 -8.15 3.21
CA ALA A 77 3.99 -9.03 2.60
C ALA A 77 2.58 -8.44 2.72
N LEU A 78 2.38 -7.15 2.42
CA LEU A 78 1.04 -6.52 2.46
C LEU A 78 0.11 -7.15 1.42
N GLU A 79 0.64 -7.47 0.25
CA GLU A 79 -0.07 -8.21 -0.81
C GLU A 79 0.79 -9.34 -1.35
N ASP A 80 0.79 -10.44 -0.58
CA ASP A 80 1.59 -11.65 -0.79
C ASP A 80 3.10 -11.35 -0.89
N GLU A 81 3.59 -10.96 -2.05
CA GLU A 81 4.99 -10.59 -2.28
C GLU A 81 5.23 -9.07 -2.24
N ALA A 82 4.18 -8.24 -2.29
CA ALA A 82 4.34 -6.78 -2.34
C ALA A 82 4.38 -6.15 -0.94
N ASP A 83 5.57 -5.66 -0.58
CA ASP A 83 5.81 -4.89 0.65
C ASP A 83 5.33 -3.44 0.50
N LEU A 84 4.72 -2.87 1.54
CA LEU A 84 4.70 -1.41 1.70
C LEU A 84 6.09 -0.98 2.19
N LEU A 85 6.81 -0.22 1.37
CA LEU A 85 8.20 0.13 1.64
C LEU A 85 8.33 1.10 2.81
N SER A 86 9.15 0.73 3.79
CA SER A 86 9.61 1.62 4.85
C SER A 86 10.48 2.77 4.32
N LEU A 87 10.65 3.82 5.11
CA LEU A 87 11.57 4.92 4.82
C LEU A 87 13.03 4.43 4.71
N ALA A 88 13.39 3.39 5.45
CA ALA A 88 14.72 2.77 5.39
C ALA A 88 14.94 2.02 4.07
N GLN A 89 14.02 1.15 3.68
CA GLN A 89 14.11 0.34 2.44
C GLN A 89 14.24 1.22 1.19
N ARG A 90 13.59 2.38 1.15
CA ARG A 90 13.71 3.34 0.03
C ARG A 90 15.13 3.87 -0.18
N ASN A 91 15.99 3.76 0.83
CA ASN A 91 17.38 4.19 0.73
C ASN A 91 18.32 3.08 0.25
N GLU A 92 17.85 1.85 0.19
CA GLU A 92 18.61 0.72 -0.32
C GLU A 92 18.83 0.85 -1.82
N GLU A 93 20.04 0.54 -2.26
CA GLU A 93 20.45 0.68 -3.66
C GLU A 93 19.59 -0.17 -4.59
N GLU A 94 19.31 -1.40 -4.18
CA GLU A 94 18.48 -2.35 -4.93
C GLU A 94 17.06 -1.83 -5.17
N ILE A 95 16.40 -1.31 -4.13
CA ILE A 95 15.07 -0.70 -4.25
C ILE A 95 15.11 0.54 -5.15
N ARG A 96 16.13 1.39 -5.00
CA ARG A 96 16.28 2.57 -5.86
C ARG A 96 16.47 2.20 -7.32
N ASP A 97 17.24 1.17 -7.61
CA ASP A 97 17.50 0.72 -8.98
C ASP A 97 16.28 0.03 -9.59
N ARG A 98 15.51 -0.71 -8.81
CA ARG A 98 14.20 -1.25 -9.22
C ARG A 98 13.21 -0.14 -9.54
N VAL A 99 13.07 0.87 -8.67
CA VAL A 99 12.21 2.04 -8.92
C VAL A 99 12.65 2.81 -10.17
N LYS A 100 13.96 2.99 -10.40
CA LYS A 100 14.48 3.59 -11.64
C LYS A 100 14.10 2.76 -12.87
N SER A 101 14.21 1.43 -12.76
CA SER A 101 13.89 0.51 -13.85
C SER A 101 12.40 0.55 -14.18
N PHE A 102 11.53 0.55 -13.17
CA PHE A 102 10.09 0.74 -13.32
C PHE A 102 9.75 2.08 -14.00
N LYS A 103 10.31 3.18 -13.52
CA LYS A 103 10.11 4.51 -14.14
C LYS A 103 10.62 4.57 -15.58
N LYS A 104 11.72 3.87 -15.89
CA LYS A 104 12.23 3.77 -17.26
C LYS A 104 11.27 2.99 -18.15
N MET A 105 10.76 1.85 -17.68
CA MET A 105 9.76 1.04 -18.39
C MET A 105 8.51 1.84 -18.72
N MET A 106 7.90 2.54 -17.75
CA MET A 106 6.72 3.39 -18.03
C MET A 106 7.02 4.53 -19.00
N ARG A 107 8.25 5.04 -19.03
CA ARG A 107 8.65 6.08 -19.99
C ARG A 107 8.78 5.55 -21.42
N GLU A 108 9.14 4.28 -21.56
CA GLU A 108 9.30 3.59 -22.84
C GLU A 108 7.99 2.93 -23.32
N GLY A 109 7.05 2.71 -22.40
CA GLY A 109 5.70 2.22 -22.68
C GLY A 109 4.75 3.30 -23.23
N GLU A 110 3.51 2.90 -23.47
CA GLU A 110 2.41 3.79 -23.88
C GLU A 110 1.59 4.29 -22.67
N ASP A 111 2.15 4.18 -21.47
CA ASP A 111 1.50 4.60 -20.23
C ASP A 111 1.21 6.10 -20.26
N PRO A 112 -0.02 6.53 -19.91
CA PRO A 112 -0.40 7.94 -19.91
C PRO A 112 0.22 8.74 -18.75
N TYR A 113 0.96 8.08 -17.85
CA TYR A 113 1.46 8.67 -16.61
C TYR A 113 2.84 9.30 -16.77
N ASN A 114 3.12 10.31 -15.95
CA ASN A 114 4.43 10.91 -15.89
C ASN A 114 5.33 10.13 -14.91
N PRO A 115 6.32 9.34 -15.39
CA PRO A 115 7.17 8.53 -14.52
C PRO A 115 8.02 9.35 -13.55
N ASP A 116 8.21 10.64 -13.81
CA ASP A 116 8.94 11.54 -12.91
C ASP A 116 8.06 12.02 -11.74
N ASN A 117 6.73 12.04 -11.91
CA ASN A 117 5.75 12.51 -10.91
C ASN A 117 5.01 11.37 -10.18
N LEU A 118 5.74 10.31 -9.85
CA LEU A 118 5.24 9.25 -8.98
C LEU A 118 6.21 8.92 -7.86
N LEU A 119 5.63 8.53 -6.73
CA LEU A 119 6.34 7.99 -5.59
C LEU A 119 5.91 6.53 -5.38
N VAL A 120 6.76 5.57 -5.76
CA VAL A 120 6.51 4.14 -5.50
C VAL A 120 6.44 3.93 -3.99
N VAL A 121 5.31 3.47 -3.48
CA VAL A 121 5.10 3.21 -2.05
C VAL A 121 5.16 1.75 -1.67
N GLY A 122 4.88 0.83 -2.60
CA GLY A 122 4.95 -0.60 -2.33
C GLY A 122 5.23 -1.46 -3.56
N GLY A 123 5.63 -2.70 -3.32
CA GLY A 123 5.85 -3.74 -4.34
C GLY A 123 6.96 -3.42 -5.35
N ALA A 124 7.94 -2.58 -4.97
CA ALA A 124 8.99 -2.13 -5.88
C ALA A 124 9.89 -3.26 -6.41
N ASP A 125 9.87 -4.42 -5.78
CA ASP A 125 10.62 -5.62 -6.12
C ASP A 125 9.78 -6.73 -6.77
N THR A 126 8.52 -6.44 -7.08
CA THR A 126 7.59 -7.38 -7.71
C THR A 126 7.06 -6.84 -9.04
N THR A 127 6.20 -7.60 -9.70
CA THR A 127 5.46 -7.16 -10.89
C THR A 127 4.25 -6.28 -10.55
N PHE A 128 3.84 -6.25 -9.28
CA PHE A 128 2.77 -5.42 -8.75
C PHE A 128 3.36 -4.23 -8.00
N VAL A 129 3.15 -3.02 -8.51
CA VAL A 129 3.71 -1.79 -7.97
C VAL A 129 2.59 -0.89 -7.49
N VAL A 130 2.72 -0.39 -6.26
CA VAL A 130 1.81 0.62 -5.71
C VAL A 130 2.55 1.95 -5.66
N TYR A 131 1.97 3.01 -6.21
CA TYR A 131 2.58 4.35 -6.18
C TYR A 131 1.57 5.45 -5.87
N LEU A 132 2.07 6.57 -5.34
CA LEU A 132 1.32 7.82 -5.22
C LEU A 132 1.52 8.65 -6.48
N ASP A 133 0.42 9.07 -7.09
CA ASP A 133 0.40 9.93 -8.26
C ASP A 133 0.46 11.40 -7.84
N ILE A 134 1.63 12.02 -8.01
CA ILE A 134 1.89 13.38 -7.52
C ILE A 134 1.06 14.42 -8.29
N ASP A 135 0.71 14.13 -9.55
CA ASP A 135 -0.07 15.04 -10.41
C ASP A 135 -1.53 15.18 -9.92
N THR A 136 -2.00 14.24 -9.11
CA THR A 136 -3.38 14.22 -8.56
C THR A 136 -3.52 14.94 -7.22
N ARG A 137 -2.48 15.63 -6.74
CA ARG A 137 -2.51 16.32 -5.44
C ARG A 137 -3.69 17.29 -5.35
N ARG A 138 -4.55 17.08 -4.34
CA ARG A 138 -5.73 17.91 -4.06
C ARG A 138 -5.46 19.00 -3.02
N ALA A 139 -6.47 19.84 -2.80
CA ALA A 139 -6.41 20.96 -1.86
C ALA A 139 -6.23 20.53 -0.39
N ASP A 140 -6.60 19.30 -0.04
CA ASP A 140 -6.37 18.69 1.27
C ASP A 140 -4.95 18.08 1.41
N GLY A 141 -4.16 18.08 0.32
CA GLY A 141 -2.83 17.50 0.27
C GLY A 141 -2.81 16.00 -0.07
N GLU A 142 -3.97 15.34 -0.13
CA GLU A 142 -4.04 13.94 -0.52
C GLU A 142 -3.73 13.75 -2.01
N MET A 143 -3.24 12.56 -2.35
CA MET A 143 -2.93 12.11 -3.70
C MET A 143 -3.60 10.77 -3.95
N ASP A 144 -3.82 10.44 -5.22
CA ASP A 144 -4.29 9.12 -5.59
C ASP A 144 -3.19 8.07 -5.36
N VAL A 145 -3.61 6.92 -4.86
CA VAL A 145 -2.83 5.69 -4.75
C VAL A 145 -3.22 4.82 -5.95
N VAL A 146 -2.23 4.40 -6.72
CA VAL A 146 -2.43 3.60 -7.94
C VAL A 146 -1.79 2.24 -7.76
N GLU A 147 -2.55 1.20 -8.07
CA GLU A 147 -2.08 -0.18 -8.19
C GLU A 147 -1.80 -0.46 -9.65
N TYR A 148 -0.62 -1.00 -9.94
CA TYR A 148 -0.13 -1.15 -11.30
C TYR A 148 0.57 -2.51 -11.47
N THR A 149 0.32 -3.20 -12.58
CA THR A 149 1.11 -4.38 -12.97
C THR A 149 1.77 -4.19 -14.32
N TYR A 150 2.89 -4.90 -14.53
CA TYR A 150 3.62 -4.81 -15.79
C TYR A 150 2.85 -5.41 -16.98
N GLU A 151 1.87 -6.27 -16.69
CA GLU A 151 1.08 -6.98 -17.72
C GLU A 151 -0.21 -6.23 -18.09
N GLU A 152 -0.93 -5.68 -17.10
CA GLU A 152 -2.26 -5.10 -17.31
C GLU A 152 -2.28 -3.57 -17.18
N GLY A 153 -1.21 -2.96 -16.67
CA GLY A 153 -1.15 -1.52 -16.41
C GLY A 153 -1.83 -1.15 -15.10
N GLU A 154 -2.57 -0.02 -15.07
CA GLU A 154 -3.34 0.39 -13.89
C GLU A 154 -4.48 -0.61 -13.62
N LEU A 155 -4.41 -1.29 -12.48
CA LEU A 155 -5.47 -2.19 -12.00
C LEU A 155 -6.56 -1.42 -11.25
N ALA A 156 -6.13 -0.52 -10.38
CA ALA A 156 -7.04 0.24 -9.52
C ALA A 156 -6.44 1.59 -9.13
N ARG A 157 -7.35 2.52 -8.83
CA ARG A 157 -7.01 3.86 -8.36
C ARG A 157 -7.88 4.24 -7.18
N HIS A 158 -7.23 4.64 -6.11
CA HIS A 158 -7.85 5.03 -4.85
C HIS A 158 -7.54 6.48 -4.57
N LYS A 159 -8.53 7.20 -4.05
CA LYS A 159 -8.34 8.61 -3.71
C LYS A 159 -7.29 8.84 -2.63
N ASP A 160 -7.04 7.91 -1.71
CA ASP A 160 -6.12 8.12 -0.59
C ASP A 160 -5.66 6.78 0.00
N MET A 161 -4.67 6.79 0.90
CA MET A 161 -4.13 5.57 1.51
C MET A 161 -5.18 4.83 2.35
N ALA A 162 -6.14 5.54 2.95
CA ALA A 162 -7.21 4.90 3.71
C ALA A 162 -8.22 4.18 2.80
N ALA A 163 -8.45 4.69 1.59
CA ALA A 163 -9.28 4.05 0.58
C ALA A 163 -8.60 2.79 0.01
N TYR A 164 -7.30 2.85 -0.28
CA TYR A 164 -6.50 1.70 -0.70
C TYR A 164 -6.54 0.57 0.35
N LEU A 165 -6.18 0.83 1.61
CA LEU A 165 -6.23 -0.19 2.68
C LEU A 165 -7.64 -0.76 2.91
N LYS A 166 -8.68 0.06 2.70
CA LYS A 166 -10.06 -0.40 2.80
C LYS A 166 -10.41 -1.33 1.63
N SER A 167 -9.95 -1.03 0.41
CA SER A 167 -10.14 -1.91 -0.75
C SER A 167 -9.57 -3.29 -0.47
N ASN A 168 -8.31 -3.36 -0.01
CA ASN A 168 -7.63 -4.62 0.29
C ASN A 168 -8.35 -5.40 1.40
N TYR A 169 -8.86 -4.70 2.41
CA TYR A 169 -9.67 -5.33 3.45
C TYR A 169 -10.95 -5.95 2.89
N ASP A 170 -11.68 -5.23 2.03
CA ASP A 170 -12.93 -5.70 1.44
C ASP A 170 -12.68 -6.88 0.49
N GLU A 171 -11.57 -6.85 -0.25
CA GLU A 171 -11.18 -7.88 -1.21
C GLU A 171 -10.75 -9.18 -0.52
N VAL A 172 -9.87 -9.11 0.48
CA VAL A 172 -9.49 -10.28 1.29
C VAL A 172 -10.72 -10.86 2.01
N ARG A 173 -11.64 -10.02 2.48
CA ARG A 173 -12.92 -10.50 3.03
C ARG A 173 -13.76 -11.25 2.01
N GLN A 174 -13.70 -10.86 0.74
CA GLN A 174 -14.42 -11.55 -0.31
C GLN A 174 -13.77 -12.90 -0.60
N TRP A 175 -12.43 -12.96 -0.69
CA TRP A 175 -11.70 -14.23 -0.86
C TRP A 175 -12.00 -15.23 0.25
N ILE A 176 -12.06 -14.80 1.52
CA ILE A 176 -12.46 -15.70 2.62
C ILE A 176 -13.86 -16.28 2.43
N LYS A 177 -14.82 -15.49 1.93
CA LYS A 177 -16.18 -16.01 1.67
C LYS A 177 -16.15 -17.00 0.53
N ASP A 178 -15.38 -16.71 -0.51
CA ASP A 178 -15.29 -17.57 -1.69
C ASP A 178 -14.61 -18.89 -1.31
N GLU A 179 -13.55 -18.86 -0.50
CA GLU A 179 -12.85 -20.04 0.01
C GLU A 179 -13.77 -20.90 0.91
N LYS A 180 -14.44 -20.29 1.88
CA LYS A 180 -15.40 -21.01 2.75
C LYS A 180 -16.62 -21.52 1.99
N GLY A 181 -17.01 -20.83 0.92
CA GLY A 181 -18.10 -21.24 0.02
C GLY A 181 -17.70 -22.38 -0.92
N ALA A 182 -16.44 -22.40 -1.36
CA ALA A 182 -15.85 -23.46 -2.16
C ALA A 182 -15.67 -24.74 -1.34
N ASP A 183 -15.23 -24.62 -0.08
CA ASP A 183 -15.04 -25.75 0.83
C ASP A 183 -16.39 -26.41 1.24
N ALA A 184 -17.48 -25.64 1.25
CA ALA A 184 -18.84 -26.17 1.39
C ALA A 184 -19.36 -26.94 0.15
N GLY A 185 -18.65 -26.85 -0.98
CA GLY A 185 -18.95 -27.54 -2.24
C GLY A 185 -18.08 -28.76 -2.53
N ALA A 186 -17.10 -29.08 -1.68
CA ALA A 186 -16.31 -30.29 -1.77
C ALA A 186 -17.11 -31.50 -1.22
N ASP A 187 -18.09 -31.94 -2.01
CA ASP A 187 -18.79 -33.21 -1.79
C ASP A 187 -17.75 -34.37 -1.84
N PRO A 188 -17.67 -35.24 -0.82
CA PRO A 188 -16.76 -36.37 -0.84
C PRO A 188 -17.17 -37.32 -1.98
N LYS A 189 -16.38 -37.37 -3.05
CA LYS A 189 -16.52 -38.44 -4.04
C LYS A 189 -16.23 -39.78 -3.37
N GLU A 190 -17.25 -40.64 -3.45
CA GLU A 190 -17.37 -42.03 -3.00
C GLU A 190 -16.17 -42.93 -3.32
#